data_AF-A0A0P0SLW1-F1
#
_entry.id   AF-A0A0P0SLW1-F1
#
_cell.length_a   1.000
_cell.length_b   1.000
_cell.length_c   1.000
_cell.angle_alpha   90.00
_cell.angle_beta   90.00
_cell.angle_gamma   90.00
#
_symmetry.space_group_name_H-M   'P 1'
#
loop_
_entity.id
_entity.type
_entity.pdbx_description
1 polymer ?
#
loop_
_entity_poly.entity_id
_entity_poly.type
_entity_poly.pdbx_seq_one_letter_code
_entity_poly.pdbx_strand_id
1 'polypeptide(L)'
;MARRWWSIRVDLVEGGGDTIWPRPGRVFAAARMHSFAALATAIDDAFARWDRAHLHEFELADGTRIGQPDPTDPELAPELLDTAAVRLSRLQPGQQFVYVFDLGDRWTHLCTVGPARIDPLDELGIHPATPLPYAGWGTIPDQYGRHFDHDDDQTEPPPDPDLTDLPPLRPRWGRR
;
A
#
# COMPACT_ATOMS: atom_id res chain seq x y z
N MET A 1 17.23 2.74 -21.08
CA MET A 1 18.46 3.14 -20.36
C MET A 1 18.87 2.00 -19.42
N ALA A 2 19.52 2.23 -18.28
CA ALA A 2 20.00 1.15 -17.41
C ALA A 2 18.89 0.65 -16.47
N ARG A 3 18.46 -0.61 -16.65
CA ARG A 3 17.47 -1.32 -15.81
C ARG A 3 17.97 -1.45 -14.36
N ARG A 4 17.54 -0.53 -13.50
CA ARG A 4 18.06 -0.37 -12.13
C ARG A 4 16.99 -0.41 -11.05
N TRP A 5 15.73 -0.39 -11.44
CA TRP A 5 14.59 -0.33 -10.52
C TRP A 5 14.02 -1.71 -10.27
N TRP A 6 13.45 -1.89 -9.09
CA TRP A 6 12.66 -3.06 -8.74
C TRP A 6 11.25 -2.93 -9.32
N SER A 7 10.74 -4.04 -9.83
CA SER A 7 9.31 -4.28 -10.04
C SER A 7 8.85 -5.12 -8.85
N ILE A 8 8.03 -4.58 -7.95
CA ILE A 8 7.60 -5.26 -6.72
C ILE A 8 6.09 -5.50 -6.82
N ARG A 9 5.68 -6.76 -6.88
CA ARG A 9 4.27 -7.14 -6.75
C ARG A 9 3.91 -7.14 -5.27
N VAL A 10 2.76 -6.55 -4.94
CA VAL A 10 2.23 -6.48 -3.58
C VAL A 10 0.80 -7.00 -3.65
N ASP A 11 0.52 -8.08 -2.94
CA ASP A 11 -0.82 -8.68 -2.82
C ASP A 11 -1.32 -8.49 -1.39
N LEU A 12 -2.53 -7.95 -1.22
CA LEU A 12 -3.20 -7.89 0.07
C LEU A 12 -3.75 -9.28 0.43
N VAL A 13 -3.34 -9.83 1.57
CA VAL A 13 -3.60 -11.22 1.96
C VAL A 13 -4.63 -11.31 3.07
N GLU A 14 -4.53 -10.45 4.08
CA GLU A 14 -5.40 -10.43 5.26
C GLU A 14 -5.53 -8.99 5.79
N GLY A 15 -6.55 -8.73 6.60
CA GLY A 15 -6.73 -7.46 7.30
C GLY A 15 -8.17 -7.26 7.74
N GLY A 16 -8.38 -6.44 8.77
CA GLY A 16 -9.72 -6.21 9.34
C GLY A 16 -10.34 -7.47 9.95
N GLY A 17 -9.52 -8.44 10.36
CA GLY A 17 -9.97 -9.72 10.92
C GLY A 17 -10.21 -10.84 9.90
N ASP A 18 -10.14 -10.58 8.60
CA ASP A 18 -10.48 -11.53 7.56
C ASP A 18 -9.30 -11.89 6.63
N THR A 19 -9.35 -13.11 6.08
CA THR A 19 -8.53 -13.49 4.92
C THR A 19 -9.18 -13.00 3.64
N ILE A 20 -8.39 -12.41 2.74
CA ILE A 20 -8.90 -11.74 1.55
C ILE A 20 -8.72 -12.62 0.31
N TRP A 21 -9.81 -12.91 -0.41
CA TRP A 21 -9.82 -13.63 -1.68
C TRP A 21 -10.97 -13.18 -2.60
N PRO A 22 -10.73 -12.93 -3.89
CA PRO A 22 -9.43 -12.89 -4.58
C PRO A 22 -8.57 -11.72 -4.08
N ARG A 23 -7.24 -11.90 -4.03
CA ARG A 23 -6.31 -10.91 -3.48
C ARG A 23 -6.21 -9.66 -4.38
N PRO A 24 -6.57 -8.47 -3.88
CA PRO A 24 -6.24 -7.21 -4.55
C PRO A 24 -4.73 -7.06 -4.59
N GLY A 25 -4.21 -6.56 -5.71
CA GLY A 25 -2.77 -6.46 -5.87
C GLY A 25 -2.33 -5.29 -6.73
N ARG A 26 -1.10 -4.88 -6.52
CA ARG A 26 -0.44 -3.75 -7.18
C ARG A 26 0.95 -4.17 -7.61
N VAL A 27 1.46 -3.58 -8.68
CA VAL A 27 2.87 -3.70 -9.07
C VAL A 27 3.52 -2.33 -9.03
N PHE A 28 4.59 -2.22 -8.25
CA PHE A 28 5.32 -0.98 -8.01
C PHE A 28 6.64 -0.95 -8.73
N ALA A 29 6.95 0.20 -9.32
CA ALA A 29 8.29 0.57 -9.71
C ALA A 29 8.97 1.27 -8.52
N ALA A 30 10.11 0.74 -8.06
CA ALA A 30 10.84 1.33 -6.95
C ALA A 30 12.36 1.38 -7.20
N ALA A 31 12.97 2.54 -7.04
CA ALA A 31 14.42 2.68 -7.10
C ALA A 31 15.09 2.02 -5.89
N ARG A 32 16.28 1.47 -6.08
CA ARG A 32 17.11 0.91 -4.99
C ARG A 32 17.47 1.94 -3.91
N MET A 33 17.43 3.24 -4.23
CA MET A 33 17.75 4.30 -3.28
C MET A 33 16.55 4.81 -2.48
N HIS A 34 15.32 4.40 -2.84
CA HIS A 34 14.16 4.68 -2.00
C HIS A 34 14.31 3.96 -0.65
N SER A 35 13.70 4.53 0.38
CA SER A 35 13.62 3.92 1.70
C SER A 35 12.46 2.93 1.79
N PHE A 36 12.47 2.08 2.81
CA PHE A 36 11.31 1.26 3.16
C PHE A 36 10.11 2.13 3.58
N ALA A 37 10.34 3.27 4.22
CA ALA A 37 9.27 4.24 4.55
C ALA A 37 8.57 4.78 3.29
N ALA A 38 9.33 5.09 2.23
CA ALA A 38 8.76 5.53 0.96
C ALA A 38 7.96 4.42 0.28
N LEU A 39 8.37 3.15 0.45
CA LEU A 39 7.60 2.00 -0.04
C LEU A 39 6.32 1.79 0.76
N ALA A 40 6.38 1.87 2.10
CA ALA A 40 5.21 1.80 2.98
C ALA A 40 4.15 2.84 2.58
N THR A 41 4.54 4.11 2.52
CA THR A 41 3.66 5.20 2.08
C THR A 41 3.01 4.92 0.71
N ALA A 42 3.78 4.42 -0.26
CA ALA A 42 3.25 4.10 -1.58
C ALA A 42 2.28 2.92 -1.56
N ILE A 43 2.53 1.91 -0.71
CA ILE A 43 1.61 0.79 -0.49
C ILE A 43 0.33 1.31 0.16
N ASP A 44 0.44 2.10 1.23
CA ASP A 44 -0.69 2.69 1.94
C ASP A 44 -1.60 3.48 0.99
N ASP A 45 -1.02 4.35 0.16
CA ASP A 45 -1.76 5.09 -0.87
C ASP A 45 -2.45 4.16 -1.87
N ALA A 46 -1.73 3.16 -2.38
CA ALA A 46 -2.24 2.26 -3.41
C ALA A 46 -3.33 1.30 -2.90
N PHE A 47 -3.41 1.11 -1.58
CA PHE A 47 -4.40 0.30 -0.87
C PHE A 47 -5.33 1.13 0.03
N ALA A 48 -5.44 2.44 -0.21
CA ALA A 48 -6.42 3.32 0.48
C ALA A 48 -6.34 3.23 2.01
N ARG A 49 -5.13 3.32 2.57
CA ARG A 49 -4.85 3.44 4.00
C ARG A 49 -4.59 4.91 4.32
N TRP A 50 -5.62 5.57 4.83
CA TRP A 50 -5.69 7.02 4.99
C TRP A 50 -5.19 7.48 6.35
N ASP A 51 -5.61 6.78 7.42
CA ASP A 51 -5.22 7.11 8.77
C ASP A 51 -3.88 6.44 9.09
N ARG A 52 -2.79 7.15 8.80
CA ARG A 52 -1.42 6.66 8.90
C ARG A 52 -0.82 6.78 10.30
N ALA A 53 -1.60 7.15 11.30
CA ALA A 53 -1.13 7.26 12.68
C ALA A 53 -0.96 5.88 13.37
N HIS A 54 -0.86 4.81 12.60
CA HIS A 54 -0.65 3.45 13.06
C HIS A 54 0.79 2.98 12.81
N LEU A 55 1.28 2.10 13.69
CA LEU A 55 2.56 1.43 13.48
C LEU A 55 2.46 0.46 12.28
N HIS A 56 3.58 0.33 11.57
CA HIS A 56 3.73 -0.58 10.44
C HIS A 56 5.10 -1.23 10.46
N GLU A 57 5.22 -2.38 9.81
CA GLU A 57 6.49 -3.09 9.70
C GLU A 57 6.61 -3.95 8.45
N PHE A 58 7.86 -4.21 8.07
CA PHE A 58 8.25 -5.20 7.09
C PHE A 58 8.98 -6.34 7.78
N GLU A 59 8.74 -7.56 7.33
CA GLU A 59 9.49 -8.75 7.75
C GLU A 59 10.10 -9.43 6.52
N LEU A 60 11.42 -9.53 6.49
CA LEU A 60 12.15 -10.21 5.42
C LEU A 60 12.28 -11.70 5.71
N ALA A 61 12.51 -12.51 4.67
CA ALA A 61 12.65 -13.96 4.79
C ALA A 61 13.80 -14.44 5.71
N ASP A 62 14.78 -13.58 6.01
CA ASP A 62 15.87 -13.88 6.95
C ASP A 62 15.53 -13.52 8.41
N GLY A 63 14.29 -13.11 8.69
CA GLY A 63 13.82 -12.66 10.00
C GLY A 63 14.12 -11.19 10.30
N THR A 64 14.76 -10.45 9.38
CA THR A 64 14.99 -9.01 9.58
C THR A 64 13.66 -8.27 9.64
N ARG A 65 13.41 -7.56 10.74
CA ARG A 65 12.25 -6.66 10.89
C ARG A 65 12.65 -5.20 10.65
N ILE A 66 11.86 -4.49 9.86
CA ILE A 66 12.08 -3.09 9.50
C ILE A 66 10.77 -2.34 9.73
N GLY A 67 10.70 -1.45 10.72
CA GLY A 67 9.46 -0.78 11.09
C GLY A 67 9.68 0.64 11.55
N GLN A 68 8.59 1.32 11.91
CA GLN A 68 8.67 2.61 12.57
C GLN A 68 8.98 2.38 14.06
N PRO A 69 10.07 2.95 14.61
CA PRO A 69 10.32 2.89 16.05
C PRO A 69 9.16 3.55 16.83
N ASP A 70 8.81 2.99 17.98
CA ASP A 70 7.81 3.62 18.85
C ASP A 70 8.36 4.98 19.33
N PRO A 71 7.65 6.09 19.10
CA PRO A 71 8.14 7.42 19.47
C PRO A 71 8.14 7.66 20.98
N THR A 72 7.38 6.87 21.75
CA THR A 72 7.24 6.95 23.20
C THR A 72 8.12 5.96 23.94
N ASP A 73 8.46 4.82 23.32
CA ASP A 73 9.38 3.82 23.86
C ASP A 73 10.29 3.21 22.77
N PRO A 74 11.35 3.92 22.35
CA PRO A 74 12.26 3.43 21.31
C PRO A 74 13.01 2.14 21.68
N GLU A 75 13.08 1.79 22.97
CA GLU A 75 13.77 0.59 23.45
C GLU A 75 12.89 -0.66 23.41
N LEU A 76 11.59 -0.52 23.11
CA LEU A 76 10.63 -1.62 23.05
C LEU A 76 11.00 -2.68 21.99
N ALA A 77 11.65 -2.25 20.90
CA ALA A 77 12.05 -3.12 19.80
C ALA A 77 13.48 -2.78 19.31
N PRO A 78 14.53 -3.11 20.09
CA PRO A 78 15.89 -2.63 19.81
C PRO A 78 16.51 -3.25 18.55
N GLU A 79 15.95 -4.37 18.07
CA GLU A 79 16.36 -5.05 16.84
C GLU A 79 15.61 -4.55 15.59
N LEU A 80 14.61 -3.68 15.76
CA LEU A 80 13.81 -3.14 14.66
C LEU A 80 14.61 -2.10 13.90
N LEU A 81 14.83 -2.34 12.61
CA LEU A 81 15.49 -1.35 11.76
C LEU A 81 14.51 -0.25 11.35
N ASP A 82 14.95 1.00 11.39
CA ASP A 82 14.13 2.16 11.02
C ASP A 82 13.83 2.18 9.51
N THR A 83 12.55 2.18 9.14
CA THR A 83 12.07 2.26 7.75
C THR A 83 12.56 3.50 7.01
N ALA A 84 12.81 4.61 7.70
CA ALA A 84 13.35 5.83 7.09
C ALA A 84 14.83 5.68 6.72
N ALA A 85 15.59 4.92 7.50
CA ALA A 85 17.03 4.71 7.32
C ALA A 85 17.34 3.61 6.30
N VAL A 86 16.58 2.49 6.31
CA VAL A 86 16.86 1.33 5.46
C VAL A 86 16.42 1.58 4.02
N ARG A 87 17.29 1.24 3.06
CA ARG A 87 17.07 1.41 1.62
C ARG A 87 16.66 0.10 0.94
N LEU A 88 15.88 0.23 -0.14
CA LEU A 88 15.44 -0.90 -0.98
C LEU A 88 16.61 -1.58 -1.74
N SER A 89 17.82 -1.04 -1.67
CA SER A 89 19.04 -1.65 -2.20
C SER A 89 19.39 -2.97 -1.51
N ARG A 90 18.84 -3.21 -0.30
CA ARG A 90 18.89 -4.47 0.47
C ARG A 90 18.17 -5.62 -0.22
N LEU A 91 17.12 -5.32 -0.99
CA LEU A 91 16.29 -6.33 -1.63
C LEU A 91 17.06 -7.11 -2.71
N GLN A 92 16.70 -8.37 -2.88
CA GLN A 92 17.25 -9.26 -3.92
C GLN A 92 16.18 -9.62 -4.96
N PRO A 93 16.57 -9.91 -6.22
CA PRO A 93 15.64 -10.42 -7.22
C PRO A 93 14.94 -11.70 -6.73
N GLY A 94 13.63 -11.81 -6.94
CA GLY A 94 12.84 -12.97 -6.52
C GLY A 94 12.54 -13.03 -5.02
N GLN A 95 13.08 -12.11 -4.21
CA GLN A 95 12.84 -12.11 -2.76
C GLN A 95 11.36 -11.87 -2.46
N GLN A 96 10.86 -12.61 -1.47
CA GLN A 96 9.57 -12.36 -0.84
C GLN A 96 9.76 -11.81 0.57
N PHE A 97 8.86 -10.91 0.95
CA PHE A 97 8.81 -10.32 2.29
C PHE A 97 7.39 -9.86 2.59
N VAL A 98 7.08 -9.66 3.88
CA VAL A 98 5.77 -9.23 4.34
C VAL A 98 5.82 -7.73 4.66
N TYR A 99 4.71 -7.04 4.41
CA TYR A 99 4.46 -5.69 4.92
C TYR A 99 3.11 -5.68 5.66
N VAL A 100 3.10 -5.21 6.90
CA VAL A 100 1.89 -5.04 7.71
C VAL A 100 1.68 -3.56 7.97
N PHE A 101 0.54 -3.05 7.51
CA PHE A 101 0.02 -1.74 7.90
C PHE A 101 -0.97 -1.92 9.05
N ASP A 102 -0.89 -1.06 10.05
CA ASP A 102 -1.69 -1.11 11.28
C ASP A 102 -1.48 -2.43 12.04
N LEU A 103 -0.63 -2.42 13.07
CA LEU A 103 -0.38 -3.62 13.86
C LEU A 103 -1.60 -4.11 14.67
N GLY A 104 -2.63 -3.27 14.84
CA GLY A 104 -3.91 -3.65 15.44
C GLY A 104 -4.78 -4.43 14.45
N ASP A 105 -5.10 -3.81 13.31
CA ASP A 105 -6.01 -4.38 12.30
C ASP A 105 -5.34 -5.35 11.31
N ARG A 106 -4.00 -5.33 11.29
CA ARG A 106 -3.11 -6.24 10.57
C ARG A 106 -3.40 -6.35 9.07
N TRP A 107 -3.38 -5.23 8.37
CA TRP A 107 -3.44 -5.23 6.90
C TRP A 107 -2.13 -5.79 6.32
N THR A 108 -2.10 -7.11 6.11
CA THR A 108 -0.90 -7.86 5.73
C THR A 108 -0.82 -8.04 4.22
N HIS A 109 0.34 -7.67 3.69
CA HIS A 109 0.66 -7.73 2.28
C HIS A 109 1.84 -8.68 2.04
N LEU A 110 1.70 -9.56 1.05
CA LEU A 110 2.83 -10.31 0.51
C LEU A 110 3.50 -9.47 -0.59
N CYS A 111 4.76 -9.13 -0.38
CA CYS A 111 5.58 -8.44 -1.36
C CYS A 111 6.50 -9.45 -2.07
N THR A 112 6.53 -9.42 -3.40
CA THR A 112 7.40 -10.24 -4.24
C THR A 112 8.20 -9.35 -5.19
N VAL A 113 9.53 -9.35 -5.04
CA VAL A 113 10.46 -8.66 -5.94
C VAL A 113 10.58 -9.45 -7.24
N GLY A 114 10.34 -8.80 -8.37
CA GLY A 114 10.48 -9.41 -9.68
C GLY A 114 11.90 -9.93 -9.94
N PRO A 115 12.05 -10.99 -10.76
CA PRO A 115 13.36 -11.57 -11.07
C PRO A 115 14.22 -10.65 -11.96
N ALA A 116 13.58 -9.75 -12.70
CA ALA A 116 14.24 -8.77 -13.56
C ALA A 116 14.03 -7.36 -13.03
N ARG A 117 15.06 -6.52 -13.20
CA ARG A 117 14.94 -5.08 -13.00
C ARG A 117 14.20 -4.43 -14.16
N ILE A 118 13.62 -3.28 -13.91
CA ILE A 118 12.97 -2.45 -14.91
C ILE A 118 13.71 -1.13 -15.11
N ASP A 119 13.44 -0.48 -16.24
CA ASP A 119 13.72 0.93 -16.46
C ASP A 119 12.38 1.68 -16.33
N PRO A 120 12.24 2.64 -15.40
CA PRO A 120 10.97 3.34 -15.20
C PRO A 120 10.54 4.13 -16.45
N LEU A 121 11.47 4.62 -17.28
CA LEU A 121 11.08 5.33 -18.51
C LEU A 121 10.52 4.38 -19.57
N ASP A 122 11.02 3.15 -19.64
CA ASP A 122 10.53 2.15 -20.59
C ASP A 122 9.15 1.59 -20.15
N GLU A 123 8.97 1.32 -18.84
CA GLU A 123 7.73 0.69 -18.33
C GLU A 123 6.62 1.70 -17.98
N LEU A 124 6.97 2.88 -17.42
CA LEU A 124 6.01 3.86 -16.93
C LEU A 124 5.96 5.13 -17.80
N GLY A 125 6.95 5.36 -18.66
CA GLY A 125 7.08 6.60 -19.43
C GLY A 125 7.53 7.81 -18.61
N ILE A 126 7.75 7.65 -17.30
CA ILE A 126 8.15 8.72 -16.36
C ILE A 126 9.22 8.22 -15.38
N HIS A 127 9.92 9.15 -14.75
CA HIS A 127 10.88 8.84 -13.68
C HIS A 127 10.32 9.36 -12.33
N PRO A 128 9.53 8.57 -11.59
CA PRO A 128 8.91 9.04 -10.36
C PRO A 128 9.97 9.30 -9.27
N ALA A 129 9.65 10.18 -8.31
CA ALA A 129 10.54 10.50 -7.19
C ALA A 129 10.42 9.53 -6.01
N THR A 130 9.32 8.78 -5.96
CA THR A 130 8.97 7.78 -4.93
C THR A 130 8.57 6.47 -5.59
N PRO A 131 8.46 5.36 -4.84
CA PRO A 131 7.84 4.15 -5.38
C PRO A 131 6.45 4.47 -5.92
N LEU A 132 6.12 3.94 -7.11
CA LEU A 132 4.86 4.24 -7.79
C LEU A 132 4.22 2.95 -8.32
N PRO A 133 2.93 2.69 -8.02
CA PRO A 133 2.20 1.60 -8.65
C PRO A 133 1.94 1.92 -10.12
N TYR A 134 2.13 0.95 -11.00
CA TYR A 134 1.90 1.10 -12.45
C TYR A 134 0.96 0.04 -13.04
N ALA A 135 0.55 -0.94 -12.22
CA ALA A 135 -0.49 -1.92 -12.55
C ALA A 135 -1.22 -2.32 -11.28
N GLY A 136 -2.49 -2.74 -11.40
CA GLY A 136 -3.27 -3.20 -10.26
C GLY A 136 -4.57 -3.92 -10.62
N TRP A 137 -5.11 -4.66 -9.66
CA TRP A 137 -6.35 -5.41 -9.77
C TRP A 137 -7.04 -5.58 -8.39
N GLY A 138 -8.30 -6.02 -8.43
CA GLY A 138 -9.11 -6.33 -7.24
C GLY A 138 -9.68 -5.12 -6.52
N THR A 139 -10.79 -5.35 -5.80
CA THR A 139 -11.45 -4.36 -4.94
C THR A 139 -10.65 -4.18 -3.66
N ILE A 140 -10.32 -2.95 -3.31
CA ILE A 140 -9.63 -2.64 -2.06
C ILE A 140 -10.68 -2.48 -0.95
N PRO A 141 -10.62 -3.24 0.15
CA PRO A 141 -11.44 -2.97 1.32
C PRO A 141 -11.09 -1.62 1.95
N ASP A 142 -12.10 -0.84 2.36
CA ASP A 142 -11.88 0.37 3.16
C ASP A 142 -11.10 0.01 4.43
N GLN A 143 -10.25 0.95 4.89
CA GLN A 143 -9.41 0.76 6.06
C GLN A 143 -10.22 0.38 7.32
N TYR A 144 -11.44 0.90 7.44
CA TYR A 144 -12.32 0.67 8.59
C TYR A 144 -13.64 0.00 8.18
N GLY A 145 -13.68 -0.64 7.02
CA GLY A 145 -14.89 -1.33 6.52
C GLY A 145 -16.02 -0.41 6.07
N ARG A 146 -15.80 0.91 5.98
CA ARG A 146 -16.87 1.87 5.63
C ARG A 146 -17.29 1.76 4.17
N HIS A 147 -18.59 1.78 3.94
CA HIS A 147 -19.20 1.81 2.61
C HIS A 147 -19.53 3.25 2.14
N PHE A 148 -19.74 4.18 3.09
CA PHE A 148 -20.05 5.61 2.84
C PHE A 148 -19.56 6.50 4.00
N ASP A 149 -19.62 7.83 3.85
CA ASP A 149 -18.99 8.81 4.77
C ASP A 149 -19.48 8.78 6.22
N HIS A 150 -20.72 8.33 6.44
CA HIS A 150 -21.35 8.23 7.77
C HIS A 150 -21.66 6.78 8.14
N ASP A 151 -20.94 5.83 7.55
CA ASP A 151 -21.11 4.43 7.88
C ASP A 151 -20.54 4.15 9.28
N ASP A 152 -21.43 3.75 10.18
CA ASP A 152 -21.17 3.40 11.58
C ASP A 152 -21.60 1.96 11.89
N ASP A 153 -21.69 1.12 10.85
CA ASP A 153 -22.20 -0.27 10.87
C ASP A 153 -23.67 -0.42 11.28
N GLN A 154 -24.36 0.68 11.62
CA GLN A 154 -25.76 0.69 12.07
C GLN A 154 -26.68 1.44 11.10
N THR A 155 -26.13 2.43 10.40
CA THR A 155 -26.87 3.29 9.49
C THR A 155 -27.02 2.62 8.12
N GLU A 156 -28.25 2.53 7.61
CA GLU A 156 -28.47 2.06 6.23
C GLU A 156 -27.94 3.08 5.21
N PRO A 157 -27.37 2.62 4.08
CA PRO A 157 -26.95 3.52 3.03
C PRO A 157 -28.14 4.33 2.48
N PRO A 158 -27.97 5.64 2.22
CA PRO A 158 -29.04 6.44 1.64
C PRO A 158 -29.43 5.91 0.25
N PRO A 159 -30.70 6.09 -0.18
CA PRO A 159 -31.13 5.68 -1.50
C PRO A 159 -30.34 6.41 -2.59
N ASP A 160 -29.98 5.71 -3.66
CA ASP A 160 -29.29 6.30 -4.81
C ASP A 160 -30.15 7.41 -5.44
N PRO A 161 -29.69 8.67 -5.47
CA PRO A 161 -30.44 9.78 -6.04
C PRO A 161 -30.40 9.81 -7.58
N ASP A 162 -29.89 8.79 -8.26
CA ASP A 162 -29.80 8.71 -9.73
C ASP A 162 -29.07 9.92 -10.34
N LEU A 163 -28.00 10.38 -9.68
CA LEU A 163 -27.17 11.54 -10.05
C LEU A 163 -27.89 12.90 -9.97
N THR A 164 -29.11 12.97 -9.40
CA THR A 164 -29.91 14.21 -9.37
C THR A 164 -29.47 15.22 -8.32
N ASP A 165 -28.67 14.78 -7.35
CA ASP A 165 -28.03 15.57 -6.29
C ASP A 165 -26.73 16.26 -6.77
N LEU A 166 -26.15 15.80 -7.88
CA LEU A 166 -24.92 16.36 -8.44
C LEU A 166 -25.15 17.69 -9.18
N PRO A 167 -24.18 18.62 -9.19
CA PRO A 167 -24.26 19.83 -10.01
C PRO A 167 -24.21 19.48 -11.51
N PRO A 168 -24.83 20.25 -12.43
CA PRO A 168 -24.90 19.92 -13.87
C PRO A 168 -23.58 20.19 -14.63
N LEU A 169 -22.44 19.74 -14.08
CA LEU A 169 -21.10 19.89 -14.66
C LEU A 169 -20.81 18.83 -15.72
N ARG A 170 -21.61 17.75 -15.77
CA ARG A 170 -21.50 16.67 -16.76
C ARG A 170 -22.89 16.32 -17.29
N PRO A 171 -22.98 15.81 -18.52
CA PRO A 171 -24.24 15.27 -19.03
C PRO A 171 -24.82 14.26 -18.05
N ARG A 172 -26.13 14.35 -17.80
CA ARG A 172 -26.93 13.52 -16.86
C ARG A 172 -26.78 13.83 -15.37
N TRP A 173 -25.92 14.77 -14.97
CA TRP A 173 -25.88 15.26 -13.58
C TRP A 173 -26.96 16.33 -13.36
N GLY A 174 -27.54 16.34 -12.16
CA GLY A 174 -28.59 17.27 -11.76
C GLY A 174 -30.00 16.81 -12.09
N ARG A 175 -30.99 17.58 -11.65
CA ARG A 175 -32.41 17.28 -11.90
C ARG A 175 -32.68 17.27 -13.41
N ARG A 176 -33.33 16.20 -13.87
CA ARG A 176 -33.84 16.10 -15.25
C ARG A 176 -35.09 16.94 -15.45
#